data_AF-A0A2R6EEP8-F1
#
_entry.id   AF-A0A2R6EEP8-F1
#
_cell.length_a   1.000
_cell.length_b   1.000
_cell.length_c   1.000
_cell.angle_alpha   90.00
_cell.angle_beta   90.00
_cell.angle_gamma   90.00
#
_symmetry.space_group_name_H-M   'P 1'
#
loop_
_entity.id
_entity.type
_entity.pdbx_description
1 polymer ?
#
loop_
_entity_poly.entity_id
_entity_poly.type
_entity_poly.pdbx_seq_one_letter_code
_entity_poly.pdbx_strand_id
1 'polypeptide(L)'
;MSNIEAATRALGAGDLVAYPTETVYGLGADATDAEAVVRVFETKGRSREKPVSLGVPDVDAAREYTRPTDRELDFMREFLPGPVTVVIERREMVPDIL
;
A
#
# COMPACT_ATOMS: atom_id res chain seq x y z
N MET A 1 11.82 21.24 8.00
CA MET A 1 11.39 20.00 7.33
C MET A 1 10.29 19.41 8.17
N SER A 2 9.11 19.21 7.60
CA SER A 2 7.98 18.62 8.32
C SER A 2 8.18 17.11 8.51
N ASN A 3 7.43 16.51 9.44
CA ASN A 3 7.44 15.05 9.63
C ASN A 3 7.02 14.32 8.36
N ILE A 4 6.09 14.90 7.57
CA ILE A 4 5.64 14.33 6.30
C ILE A 4 6.77 14.38 5.27
N GLU A 5 7.48 15.50 5.14
CA GLU A 5 8.62 15.62 4.21
C GLU A 5 9.75 14.64 4.56
N ALA A 6 10.02 14.45 5.86
CA ALA A 6 11.00 13.49 6.32
C ALA A 6 10.58 12.04 5.98
N ALA A 7 9.30 11.71 6.21
CA ALA A 7 8.74 10.40 5.86
C ALA A 7 8.78 10.14 4.35
N THR A 8 8.37 11.09 3.51
CA THR A 8 8.44 10.96 2.04
C THR A 8 9.87 10.73 1.57
N ARG A 9 10.85 11.42 2.16
CA ARG A 9 12.26 11.21 1.83
C ARG A 9 12.76 9.82 2.25
N ALA A 10 12.37 9.34 3.42
CA ALA A 10 12.71 8.01 3.90
C ALA A 10 12.14 6.94 2.94
N LEU A 11 10.86 7.04 2.57
CA LEU A 11 10.23 6.13 1.60
C LEU A 11 10.97 6.15 0.26
N GLY A 12 11.33 7.34 -0.25
CA GLY A 12 12.10 7.47 -1.50
C GLY A 12 13.55 6.96 -1.42
N ALA A 13 14.08 6.72 -0.22
CA ALA A 13 15.35 6.03 0.00
C ALA A 13 15.18 4.52 0.25
N GLY A 14 13.95 4.01 0.17
CA GLY A 14 13.57 2.63 0.46
C GLY A 14 13.45 2.30 1.96
N ASP A 15 13.52 3.30 2.84
CA ASP A 15 13.35 3.10 4.27
C ASP A 15 11.87 2.89 4.65
N LEU A 16 11.66 2.28 5.82
CA LEU A 16 10.32 2.00 6.35
C LEU A 16 9.81 3.16 7.20
N VAL A 17 8.51 3.46 7.09
CA VAL A 17 7.84 4.49 7.89
C VAL A 17 6.70 3.88 8.68
N ALA A 18 6.70 4.10 10.00
CA ALA A 18 5.54 3.85 10.84
C ALA A 18 4.62 5.07 10.80
N TYR A 19 3.32 4.88 10.55
CA TYR A 19 2.35 5.96 10.44
C TYR A 19 1.02 5.60 11.12
N PRO A 20 0.32 6.57 11.71
CA PRO A 20 -0.98 6.31 12.33
C PRO A 20 -2.05 6.06 11.25
N THR A 21 -2.98 5.15 11.55
CA THR A 21 -4.27 5.04 10.85
C THR A 21 -5.40 5.13 11.87
N GLU A 22 -6.64 5.16 11.40
CA GLU A 22 -7.83 5.13 12.26
C GLU A 22 -8.01 3.80 13.01
N THR A 23 -7.36 2.71 12.56
CA THR A 23 -7.45 1.39 13.20
C THR A 23 -6.23 1.06 14.06
N VAL A 24 -5.05 0.95 13.43
CA VAL A 24 -3.78 0.61 14.08
C VAL A 24 -2.62 1.33 13.39
N TYR A 25 -1.44 1.35 14.01
CA TYR A 25 -0.26 1.86 13.31
C TYR A 25 0.09 0.96 12.11
N GLY A 26 0.29 1.60 10.96
CA GLY A 26 0.83 0.99 9.76
C GLY A 26 2.36 1.02 9.78
N LEU A 27 2.98 0.05 9.13
CA LEU A 27 4.38 0.09 8.73
C LEU A 27 4.39 0.02 7.21
N GLY A 28 4.72 1.14 6.57
CA GLY A 28 4.69 1.34 5.13
C GLY A 28 6.09 1.44 4.54
N ALA A 29 6.14 1.16 3.24
CA ALA A 29 7.29 1.31 2.36
C ALA A 29 6.77 1.72 0.98
N ASP A 30 7.66 2.06 0.05
CA ASP A 30 7.27 2.18 -1.36
C ASP A 30 6.81 0.81 -1.87
N ALA A 31 5.55 0.73 -2.29
CA ALA A 31 4.95 -0.52 -2.74
C ALA A 31 5.34 -0.90 -4.17
N THR A 32 6.00 -0.01 -4.90
CA THR A 32 6.54 -0.26 -6.25
C THR A 32 8.00 -0.74 -6.20
N ASP A 33 8.67 -0.59 -5.05
CA ASP A 33 10.02 -1.08 -4.80
C ASP A 33 9.98 -2.46 -4.12
N ALA A 34 10.36 -3.50 -4.88
CA ALA A 34 10.38 -4.87 -4.37
C ALA A 34 11.29 -5.05 -3.14
N GLU A 35 12.44 -4.38 -3.08
CA GLU A 35 13.37 -4.48 -1.94
C GLU A 35 12.81 -3.78 -0.69
N ALA A 36 12.09 -2.67 -0.88
CA ALA A 36 11.39 -2.00 0.20
C ALA A 36 10.26 -2.88 0.77
N VAL A 37 9.51 -3.59 -0.09
CA VAL A 37 8.48 -4.56 0.33
C VAL A 37 9.12 -5.75 1.07
N VAL A 38 10.25 -6.30 0.60
CA VAL A 38 11.01 -7.35 1.33
C VAL A 38 11.28 -6.91 2.77
N ARG A 39 11.78 -5.68 2.95
CA ARG A 39 12.12 -5.13 4.27
C ARG A 39 10.90 -5.06 5.20
N VAL A 40 9.70 -4.81 4.68
CA VAL A 40 8.45 -4.85 5.47
C VAL A 40 8.18 -6.26 6.00
N PHE A 41 8.32 -7.29 5.16
CA PHE A 41 8.11 -8.68 5.56
C PHE A 41 9.12 -9.12 6.62
N GLU A 42 10.40 -8.82 6.40
CA GLU A 42 11.50 -9.17 7.32
C GLU A 42 11.31 -8.48 8.67
N THR A 43 11.03 -7.18 8.67
CA THR A 43 10.84 -6.39 9.89
C THR A 43 9.63 -6.87 10.70
N LYS A 44 8.55 -7.28 10.03
CA LYS A 44 7.36 -7.83 10.69
C LYS A 44 7.51 -9.30 11.10
N GLY A 45 8.55 -10.00 10.64
CA GLY A 45 8.63 -11.47 10.74
C GLY A 45 7.44 -12.16 10.08
N ARG A 46 6.90 -11.59 9.00
CA ARG A 46 5.66 -12.05 8.35
C ARG A 46 5.99 -13.07 7.27
N SER A 47 5.22 -14.16 7.22
CA SER A 47 5.29 -15.12 6.10
C SER A 47 4.90 -14.43 4.79
N ARG A 48 5.63 -14.73 3.71
CA ARG A 48 5.34 -14.24 2.35
C ARG A 48 4.03 -14.77 1.78
N GLU A 49 3.47 -15.84 2.34
CA GLU A 49 2.14 -16.35 1.97
C GLU A 49 0.99 -15.42 2.42
N LYS A 50 1.28 -14.43 3.27
CA LYS A 50 0.30 -13.47 3.78
C LYS A 50 0.57 -12.11 3.13
N PRO A 51 -0.11 -11.78 2.01
CA PRO A 51 0.13 -10.53 1.30
C PRO A 51 -0.08 -9.31 2.20
N VAL A 52 0.47 -8.19 1.76
CA VAL A 52 0.33 -6.88 2.43
C VAL A 52 -0.59 -5.99 1.60
N SER A 53 -1.30 -5.08 2.27
CA SER A 53 -2.19 -4.15 1.59
C SER A 53 -1.41 -3.00 0.96
N LEU A 54 -1.83 -2.58 -0.23
CA LEU A 54 -1.40 -1.35 -0.88
C LEU A 54 -2.30 -0.19 -0.43
N GLY A 55 -1.72 0.85 0.15
CA GLY A 55 -2.42 2.10 0.46
C GLY A 55 -2.32 3.08 -0.70
N VAL A 56 -3.45 3.67 -1.10
CA VAL A 56 -3.53 4.70 -2.15
C VAL A 56 -4.35 5.90 -1.66
N PRO A 57 -4.10 7.12 -2.18
CA PRO A 57 -4.81 8.32 -1.72
C PRO A 57 -6.29 8.34 -2.12
N ASP A 58 -6.65 7.73 -3.25
CA ASP A 58 -8.01 7.72 -3.78
C ASP A 58 -8.23 6.55 -4.77
N VAL A 59 -9.47 6.44 -5.26
CA VAL A 59 -9.89 5.39 -6.20
C VAL A 59 -9.21 5.53 -7.57
N ASP A 60 -8.89 6.75 -8.01
CA ASP A 60 -8.24 6.95 -9.31
C ASP A 60 -6.79 6.46 -9.27
N ALA A 61 -6.07 6.76 -8.19
CA ALA A 61 -4.75 6.19 -7.92
C ALA A 61 -4.79 4.66 -7.84
N ALA A 62 -5.83 4.06 -7.24
CA ALA A 62 -5.99 2.60 -7.21
C ALA A 62 -5.95 1.97 -8.62
N ARG A 63 -6.50 2.65 -9.63
CA ARG A 63 -6.56 2.17 -11.02
C ARG A 63 -5.22 2.18 -11.73
N GLU A 64 -4.26 2.97 -11.24
CA GLU A 64 -2.88 3.00 -11.73
C GLU A 64 -2.12 1.73 -11.35
N TYR A 65 -2.47 1.12 -10.22
CA TYR A 65 -1.80 -0.07 -9.67
C TYR A 65 -2.58 -1.37 -9.85
N THR A 66 -3.88 -1.30 -10.16
CA THR A 66 -4.78 -2.46 -10.23
C THR A 66 -5.63 -2.47 -11.51
N ARG A 67 -6.24 -3.62 -11.82
CA ARG A 67 -7.17 -3.81 -12.95
C ARG A 67 -8.61 -4.05 -12.43
N PRO A 68 -9.28 -3.03 -11.87
CA PRO A 68 -10.63 -3.20 -11.34
C PRO A 68 -11.65 -3.34 -12.46
N THR A 69 -12.65 -4.19 -12.22
CA THR A 69 -13.92 -4.27 -12.91
C THR A 69 -14.84 -3.11 -12.51
N ASP A 70 -15.91 -2.87 -13.26
CA ASP A 70 -16.90 -1.83 -12.93
C ASP A 70 -17.51 -2.05 -11.54
N ARG A 71 -17.74 -3.30 -11.14
CA ARG A 71 -18.24 -3.64 -9.80
C ARG A 71 -17.28 -3.22 -8.68
N GLU A 72 -15.99 -3.46 -8.86
CA GLU A 72 -14.97 -3.07 -7.87
C GLU A 72 -14.82 -1.55 -7.82
N LEU A 73 -14.92 -0.87 -8.96
CA LEU A 73 -14.94 0.60 -9.01
C LEU A 73 -16.13 1.19 -8.26
N ASP A 74 -17.34 0.67 -8.49
CA ASP A 74 -18.55 1.14 -7.81
C ASP A 74 -18.47 0.88 -6.31
N PHE A 75 -17.97 -0.28 -5.89
CA PHE A 75 -17.75 -0.58 -4.48
C PHE A 75 -16.73 0.37 -3.85
N MET A 76 -15.59 0.60 -4.50
CA MET A 76 -14.57 1.52 -3.99
C MET A 76 -15.11 2.94 -3.85
N ARG A 77 -15.89 3.45 -4.81
CA ARG A 77 -16.49 4.80 -4.75
C ARG A 77 -17.49 4.97 -3.61
N GLU A 78 -18.21 3.91 -3.26
CA GLU A 78 -19.20 3.94 -2.18
C GLU A 78 -18.56 3.81 -0.79
N PHE A 79 -17.54 2.96 -0.65
CA PHE A 79 -17.02 2.54 0.65
C PHE A 79 -15.62 3.05 1.00
N LEU A 80 -14.91 3.71 0.07
CA LEU A 80 -13.61 4.34 0.34
C LEU A 80 -13.72 5.88 0.33
N PRO A 81 -12.98 6.58 1.23
CA PRO A 81 -12.14 6.03 2.30
C PRO A 81 -12.98 5.40 3.43
N GLY A 82 -12.54 4.25 3.93
CA GLY A 82 -13.25 3.48 4.95
C GLY A 82 -12.53 2.20 5.36
N PRO A 83 -13.01 1.47 6.37
CA PRO A 83 -12.33 0.33 6.98
C PRO A 83 -12.50 -0.96 6.16
N VAL A 84 -12.36 -0.86 4.84
CA VAL A 84 -12.48 -1.98 3.90
C VAL A 84 -11.21 -2.12 3.08
N THR A 85 -10.88 -3.35 2.71
CA THR A 85 -9.81 -3.66 1.76
C THR A 85 -10.40 -4.46 0.62
N VAL A 86 -10.17 -4.00 -0.61
CA VAL A 86 -10.69 -4.63 -1.83
C VAL A 86 -9.58 -5.45 -2.46
N VAL A 87 -9.85 -6.71 -2.77
CA VAL A 87 -8.89 -7.60 -3.44
C VAL A 87 -9.11 -7.50 -4.95
N ILE A 88 -8.12 -6.97 -5.66
CA ILE A 88 -8.18 -6.69 -7.10
C ILE A 88 -6.89 -7.21 -7.75
N GLU A 89 -6.98 -7.65 -9.01
CA GLU A 89 -5.79 -8.02 -9.78
C GLU A 89 -4.84 -6.84 -9.93
N ARG A 90 -3.57 -7.01 -9.55
CA ARG A 90 -2.53 -5.98 -9.69
C ARG A 90 -2.09 -5.77 -11.14
N ARG A 91 -1.52 -4.61 -11.44
CA ARG A 91 -0.77 -4.34 -12.67
C ARG A 91 0.71 -4.71 -12.51
N GLU A 92 1.43 -4.72 -13.62
CA GLU A 92 2.86 -5.13 -13.69
C GLU A 92 3.79 -4.25 -12.86
N MET A 93 3.47 -2.96 -12.68
CA MET A 93 4.29 -2.06 -11.86
C MET A 93 4.29 -2.39 -10.37
N VAL A 94 3.31 -3.17 -9.91
CA VAL A 94 3.26 -3.67 -8.54
C VAL A 94 4.06 -4.97 -8.51
N PRO A 95 5.13 -5.08 -7.71
CA PRO A 95 5.96 -6.28 -7.64
C PRO A 95 5.19 -7.53 -7.22
N ASP A 96 5.62 -8.69 -7.70
CA ASP A 96 5.04 -10.00 -7.37
C ASP A 96 5.13 -10.37 -5.87
N ILE A 97 5.99 -9.71 -5.12
CA ILE A 97 6.22 -9.97 -3.70
C ILE A 97 5.16 -9.32 -2.78
N LEU A 98 4.38 -8.37 -3.29
CA LEU A 98 3.33 -7.69 -2.53
C LEU A 98 2.07 -8.57 -2.40
#